data_AF-A0A8E2E140-F1
#
_entry.id   AF-A0A8E2E140-F1
#
_cell.length_a   1.000
_cell.length_b   1.000
_cell.length_c   1.000
_cell.angle_alpha   90.00
_cell.angle_beta   90.00
_cell.angle_gamma   90.00
#
_symmetry.space_group_name_H-M   'P 1'
#
loop_
_entity.id
_entity.type
_entity.pdbx_description
1 polymer ?
#
loop_
_entity_poly.entity_id
_entity_poly.type
_entity_poly.pdbx_seq_one_letter_code
_entity_poly.pdbx_strand_id
1 'polypeptide(L)'
;MTNPSDKLPALSSLAAFFSNQTGDRYLDGLWQNQLKEQLCWFCNKQSNENAFGPERKWLTRPAVWRAPSWSFMAVDGVVDF
;
A
#
# COMPACT_ATOMS: atom_id res chain seq x y z
N MET A 1 -3.22 -1.51 -15.14
CA MET A 1 -2.00 -2.09 -14.57
C MET A 1 -1.95 -3.54 -15.00
N THR A 2 -0.92 -3.94 -15.74
CA THR A 2 -0.88 -5.22 -16.48
C THR A 2 -0.35 -6.39 -15.65
N ASN A 3 0.21 -6.14 -14.46
CA ASN A 3 0.62 -7.20 -13.53
C ASN A 3 0.32 -6.81 -12.07
N PRO A 4 -0.56 -7.51 -11.35
CA PRO A 4 -0.92 -7.16 -9.97
C PRO A 4 0.22 -7.33 -8.96
N SER A 5 1.28 -8.07 -9.32
CA SER A 5 2.47 -8.33 -8.50
C SER A 5 3.54 -7.23 -8.56
N ASP A 6 3.44 -6.27 -9.49
CA ASP A 6 4.51 -5.28 -9.74
C ASP A 6 4.50 -4.07 -8.78
N LYS A 7 3.61 -4.05 -7.76
CA LYS A 7 3.55 -2.91 -6.82
C LYS A 7 4.81 -2.76 -5.97
N LEU A 8 5.34 -3.85 -5.43
CA LEU A 8 6.55 -3.81 -4.60
C LEU A 8 7.81 -3.46 -5.43
N PRO A 9 8.06 -4.08 -6.60
CA PRO A 9 9.20 -3.73 -7.44
C PRO A 9 9.15 -2.29 -7.98
N ALA A 10 7.96 -1.77 -8.27
CA ALA A 10 7.82 -0.39 -8.73
C ALA A 10 8.19 0.63 -7.65
N LEU A 11 7.89 0.33 -6.38
CA LEU A 11 8.23 1.21 -5.25
C LEU A 11 9.61 0.95 -4.64
N SER A 12 10.25 -0.18 -4.93
CA SER A 12 11.49 -0.57 -4.25
C SER A 12 12.65 0.40 -4.51
N SER A 13 12.72 1.01 -5.70
CA SER A 13 13.74 2.01 -6.02
C SER A 13 13.56 3.29 -5.20
N LEU A 14 12.32 3.76 -5.08
CA LEU A 14 11.97 4.94 -4.29
C LEU A 14 12.17 4.68 -2.80
N ALA A 15 11.73 3.52 -2.33
CA ALA A 15 11.93 3.06 -0.97
C ALA A 15 13.42 2.95 -0.62
N ALA A 16 14.26 2.41 -1.51
CA ALA A 16 15.71 2.33 -1.29
C ALA A 16 16.35 3.74 -1.19
N PHE A 17 15.90 4.68 -2.04
CA PHE A 17 16.37 6.06 -1.99
C PHE A 17 16.04 6.74 -0.66
N PHE A 18 14.78 6.66 -0.21
CA PHE A 18 14.36 7.24 1.07
C PHE A 18 14.95 6.50 2.28
N SER A 19 15.08 5.18 2.21
CA SER A 19 15.73 4.38 3.26
C SER A 19 17.17 4.82 3.47
N ASN A 20 17.90 5.09 2.38
CA ASN A 20 19.28 5.57 2.45
C ASN A 20 19.39 7.00 3.00
N GLN A 21 18.40 7.87 2.74
CA GLN A 21 18.40 9.25 3.24
C GLN A 21 17.90 9.39 4.69
N THR A 22 16.85 8.67 5.05
CA THR A 22 16.22 8.74 6.39
C THR A 22 16.90 7.79 7.39
N GLY A 23 17.64 6.77 6.90
CA GLY A 23 18.17 5.68 7.72
C GLY A 23 17.11 4.71 8.23
N ASP A 24 15.86 4.84 7.73
CA ASP A 24 14.74 3.99 8.11
C ASP A 24 14.65 2.76 7.22
N ARG A 25 14.15 1.65 7.75
CA ARG A 25 14.04 0.39 7.02
C ARG A 25 12.67 0.27 6.38
N TYR A 26 12.64 0.05 5.07
CA TYR A 26 11.41 -0.25 4.35
C TYR A 26 11.08 -1.75 4.41
N LEU A 27 9.85 -2.07 4.85
CA LEU A 27 9.33 -3.41 5.05
C LEU A 27 8.00 -3.55 4.31
N ASP A 28 8.03 -4.16 3.11
CA ASP A 28 6.86 -4.53 2.30
C ASP A 28 5.76 -3.45 2.22
N GLY A 29 6.15 -2.17 2.15
CA GLY A 29 5.22 -1.05 2.12
C GLY A 29 5.30 -0.06 3.25
N LEU A 30 5.84 -0.49 4.38
CA LEU A 30 5.83 0.26 5.62
C LEU A 30 7.25 0.63 6.02
N TRP A 31 7.39 1.77 6.69
CA TRP A 31 8.62 2.24 7.29
C TRP A 31 8.71 1.72 8.73
N GLN A 32 9.86 1.15 9.11
CA GLN A 32 10.03 0.50 10.40
C GLN A 32 9.81 1.47 11.57
N ASN A 33 10.27 2.72 11.47
CA ASN A 33 10.06 3.70 12.55
C ASN A 33 8.61 4.13 12.71
N GLN A 34 7.84 4.14 11.62
CA GLN A 34 6.41 4.50 11.62
C GLN A 34 5.50 3.28 11.58
N LEU A 35 6.04 2.08 11.80
CA LEU A 35 5.31 0.82 11.60
C LEU A 35 4.02 0.76 12.44
N LYS A 36 4.04 1.29 13.66
CA LYS A 36 2.87 1.30 14.56
C LYS A 36 1.72 2.14 14.01
N GLU A 37 2.03 3.31 13.48
CA GLU A 37 1.05 4.23 12.88
C GLU A 37 0.58 3.65 11.53
N GLN A 38 1.53 3.17 10.73
CA GLN A 38 1.22 2.67 9.41
C GLN A 38 0.52 1.33 9.38
N LEU A 39 0.54 0.55 10.47
CA LEU A 39 -0.29 -0.65 10.65
C LEU A 39 -1.75 -0.32 10.96
N CYS A 40 -2.06 0.89 11.41
CA CYS A 40 -3.42 1.35 11.70
C CYS A 40 -4.18 1.83 10.46
N TRP A 41 -3.68 1.50 9.26
CA TRP A 41 -4.32 1.85 8.01
C TRP A 41 -5.76 1.31 7.96
N PHE A 42 -6.67 2.08 7.38
CA PHE A 42 -8.08 1.74 7.31
C PHE A 42 -8.72 2.15 6.00
N CYS A 43 -9.89 1.58 5.75
CA CYS A 43 -10.68 1.82 4.56
C CYS A 43 -11.62 3.00 4.80
N ASN A 44 -11.23 4.19 4.37
CA ASN A 44 -12.13 5.33 4.44
C ASN A 44 -13.16 5.27 3.30
N LYS A 45 -14.44 5.16 3.65
CA LYS A 45 -15.52 5.09 2.67
C LYS A 45 -15.65 6.39 1.87
N GLN A 46 -15.35 7.53 2.49
CA GLN A 46 -15.48 8.85 1.88
C GLN A 46 -14.39 9.14 0.85
N SER A 47 -13.16 8.63 1.06
CA SER A 47 -12.10 8.72 0.05
C SER A 47 -12.35 7.80 -1.16
N ASN A 48 -13.06 6.68 -0.95
CA ASN A 48 -13.52 5.80 -2.04
C ASN A 48 -14.68 6.37 -2.85
N GLU A 49 -15.44 7.35 -2.34
CA GLU A 49 -16.49 8.06 -3.09
C GLU A 49 -15.90 9.05 -4.11
N ASN A 50 -14.71 9.60 -3.83
CA ASN A 50 -14.00 10.55 -4.69
C ASN A 50 -12.97 9.89 -5.62
N ALA A 51 -12.83 8.56 -5.56
CA ALA A 51 -11.97 7.83 -6.48
C ALA A 51 -12.59 7.89 -7.88
N PHE A 52 -12.05 8.73 -8.76
CA PHE A 52 -12.49 8.95 -10.13
C PHE A 52 -12.78 7.63 -10.88
N GLY A 53 -14.06 7.23 -10.92
CA GLY A 53 -14.53 6.04 -11.61
C GLY A 53 -15.94 5.63 -11.18
N PRO A 54 -16.78 5.08 -12.08
CA PRO A 54 -18.18 4.74 -11.79
C PRO A 54 -18.36 3.55 -10.84
N GLU A 55 -17.26 2.95 -10.35
CA GLU A 55 -17.29 1.75 -9.52
C GLU A 55 -16.73 2.08 -8.14
N ARG A 56 -17.58 2.00 -7.12
CA ARG A 56 -17.19 1.97 -5.71
C ARG A 56 -16.19 0.83 -5.51
N LYS A 57 -14.88 1.11 -5.53
CA LYS A 57 -13.86 0.08 -5.32
C LYS A 57 -13.74 -0.21 -3.83
N TRP A 58 -14.61 -1.09 -3.36
CA TRP A 58 -14.40 -1.81 -2.10
C TRP A 58 -13.02 -2.45 -2.12
N LEU A 59 -12.31 -2.43 -0.99
CA LEU A 59 -10.98 -3.03 -0.92
C LEU A 59 -11.08 -4.50 -1.27
N THR A 60 -10.48 -4.86 -2.40
CA THR A 60 -10.51 -6.21 -2.93
C THR A 60 -9.13 -6.82 -2.71
N ARG A 61 -9.10 -8.06 -2.24
CA ARG A 61 -7.84 -8.81 -2.17
C ARG A 61 -7.52 -9.36 -3.57
N PRO A 62 -6.32 -9.10 -4.11
CA PRO A 62 -5.93 -9.66 -5.40
C PRO A 62 -5.92 -11.19 -5.33
N ALA A 63 -6.27 -11.84 -6.44
CA ALA A 63 -6.31 -13.30 -6.54
C ALA A 63 -4.92 -13.94 -6.37
N VAL A 64 -3.86 -13.19 -6.68
CA VAL A 64 -2.46 -13.60 -6.53
C VAL A 64 -1.87 -12.91 -5.30
N TRP A 65 -1.20 -13.68 -4.44
CA TRP A 65 -0.51 -13.15 -3.29
C TRP A 65 0.67 -12.26 -3.73
N ARG A 66 0.76 -11.05 -3.17
CA ARG A 66 1.82 -10.08 -3.52
C ARG A 66 2.44 -9.35 -2.33
N ALA A 67 1.80 -9.41 -1.16
CA ALA A 67 2.21 -8.70 0.03
C ALA A 67 1.61 -9.39 1.27
N PRO A 68 2.26 -9.27 2.44
CA PRO A 68 1.72 -9.80 3.69
C PRO A 68 0.42 -9.12 4.09
N SER A 69 -0.46 -9.84 4.81
CA SER A 69 -1.82 -9.39 5.12
C SER A 69 -1.93 -8.11 5.94
N TRP A 70 -0.87 -7.73 6.63
CA TRP A 70 -0.77 -6.51 7.43
C TRP A 70 -0.32 -5.28 6.62
N SER A 71 0.16 -5.47 5.39
CA SER A 71 0.53 -4.38 4.49
C SER A 71 -0.69 -3.89 3.72
N PHE A 72 -0.85 -2.57 3.59
CA PHE A 72 -1.88 -1.97 2.74
C PHE A 72 -1.72 -2.37 1.26
N MET A 73 -0.54 -2.82 0.85
CA MET A 73 -0.35 -3.36 -0.49
C MET A 73 -1.02 -4.73 -0.68
N ALA A 74 -1.49 -5.41 0.36
CA ALA A 74 -2.25 -6.66 0.21
C ALA A 74 -3.65 -6.46 -0.40
N VAL A 75 -4.09 -5.22 -0.59
CA VAL A 75 -5.44 -4.88 -1.06
C VAL A 75 -5.39 -3.89 -2.22
N ASP A 76 -6.41 -3.93 -3.07
CA ASP A 76 -6.64 -2.96 -4.14
C ASP A 76 -7.81 -2.05 -3.75
N GLY A 77 -7.52 -0.76 -3.60
CA GLY A 77 -8.48 0.25 -3.18
C GLY A 77 -7.78 1.46 -2.57
N VAL A 78 -8.54 2.47 -2.15
CA VAL A 78 -8.02 3.62 -1.42
C VAL A 78 -7.92 3.27 0.06
N VAL A 79 -6.73 3.49 0.63
CA VAL A 79 -6.43 3.33 2.07
C VAL A 79 -6.00 4.67 2.64
N ASP A 80 -6.34 4.90 3.91
CA ASP A 80 -5.86 6.02 4.73
C ASP A 80 -5.07 5.47 5.94
N PHE A 81 -4.27 6.32 6.59
CA PHE A 81 -3.40 6.00 7.73
C PHE A 81 -3.77 6.81 8.97
#